data_AF-A0A531CQE1-F1
#
_entry.id   AF-A0A531CQE1-F1
#
_cell.length_a   1.000
_cell.length_b   1.000
_cell.length_c   1.000
_cell.angle_alpha   90.00
_cell.angle_beta   90.00
_cell.angle_gamma   90.00
#
_symmetry.space_group_name_H-M   'P 1'
#
loop_
_entity.id
_entity.type
_entity.pdbx_description
1 polymer ?
#
loop_
_entity_poly.entity_id
_entity_poly.type
_entity_poly.pdbx_seq_one_letter_code
_entity_poly.pdbx_strand_id
1 'polypeptide(L)' 'MASLSAAAHAAPPGYDKIDTVVVIFAENRSFDNLYGGFPGANGLANVSPDQARQLDRDGKPLSELPPVWG' A
#
# COMPACT_ATOMS: atom_id res chain seq x y z
N MET A 1 -16.43 17.82 -22.29
CA MET A 1 -15.88 17.07 -21.14
C MET A 1 -17.04 16.44 -20.40
N ALA A 2 -17.18 15.12 -20.42
CA ALA A 2 -18.28 14.44 -19.72
C ALA A 2 -17.90 14.24 -18.25
N SER A 3 -18.78 14.67 -17.34
CA SER A 3 -18.63 14.44 -15.90
C SER A 3 -19.06 13.01 -15.56
N LEU A 4 -18.17 12.24 -14.94
CA LEU A 4 -18.51 10.92 -14.38
C LEU A 4 -19.12 11.14 -12.99
N SER A 5 -20.43 10.97 -12.88
CA SER A 5 -21.11 10.88 -11.59
C SER A 5 -20.88 9.48 -11.00
N ALA A 6 -20.07 9.37 -9.96
CA ALA A 6 -19.97 8.13 -9.19
C ALA A 6 -21.25 7.96 -8.36
N ALA A 7 -22.01 6.88 -8.60
CA ALA A 7 -23.12 6.52 -7.74
C ALA A 7 -22.57 6.09 -6.38
N ALA A 8 -23.04 6.72 -5.30
CA ALA A 8 -22.72 6.28 -3.95
C ALA A 8 -23.27 4.85 -3.77
N HIS A 9 -22.38 3.89 -3.56
CA HIS A 9 -22.78 2.52 -3.27
C HIS A 9 -23.38 2.50 -1.85
N ALA A 10 -24.64 2.09 -1.73
CA ALA A 10 -25.25 1.90 -0.43
C ALA A 10 -24.44 0.83 0.33
N ALA A 11 -24.17 1.09 1.62
CA ALA A 11 -23.53 0.10 2.46
C ALA A 11 -24.36 -1.20 2.44
N PRO A 12 -23.72 -2.37 2.37
CA PRO A 12 -24.42 -3.65 2.48
C PRO A 12 -25.28 -3.72 3.76
N PRO A 13 -26.32 -4.57 3.80
CA PRO A 13 -27.11 -4.78 5.01
C PRO A 13 -26.23 -5.20 6.21
N GLY A 14 -26.56 -4.73 7.42
CA GLY A 14 -25.89 -5.11 8.66
C GLY A 14 -24.79 -4.15 9.15
N TYR A 15 -24.41 -3.16 8.34
CA TYR A 15 -23.51 -2.08 8.78
C TYR A 15 -24.14 -1.22 9.89
N ASP A 16 -25.47 -1.17 9.96
CA ASP A 16 -26.24 -0.52 11.04
C ASP A 16 -26.08 -1.20 12.42
N LYS A 17 -25.45 -2.38 12.48
CA LYS A 17 -25.19 -3.12 13.73
C LYS A 17 -23.80 -2.85 14.33
N ILE A 18 -22.96 -2.05 13.67
CA ILE A 18 -21.61 -1.75 14.15
C ILE A 18 -21.68 -0.55 15.09
N ASP A 19 -21.54 -0.80 16.40
CA ASP A 19 -21.56 0.26 17.42
C ASP A 19 -20.21 1.00 17.55
N THR A 20 -19.10 0.36 17.21
CA THR A 20 -17.75 0.91 17.42
C THR A 20 -16.79 0.48 16.31
N VAL A 21 -16.05 1.45 15.78
CA VAL A 21 -14.99 1.23 14.80
C VAL A 21 -13.65 1.56 15.46
N VAL A 22 -12.73 0.60 15.44
CA VAL A 22 -11.34 0.80 15.86
C VAL A 22 -10.48 0.90 14.61
N VAL A 23 -9.84 2.05 14.40
CA VAL A 23 -8.91 2.25 13.30
C VAL A 23 -7.50 1.96 13.79
N ILE A 24 -6.87 0.92 13.24
CA ILE A 24 -5.46 0.60 13.50
C ILE A 24 -4.65 1.22 12.37
N PHE A 25 -3.81 2.21 12.71
CA PHE A 25 -2.94 2.89 11.76
C PHE A 25 -1.51 2.37 11.93
N ALA A 26 -1.03 1.59 10.95
CA ALA A 26 0.36 1.14 10.89
C ALA A 26 1.18 2.10 10.03
N GLU A 27 2.13 2.80 10.64
CA GLU A 27 2.98 3.77 9.93
C GLU A 27 4.15 3.09 9.21
N ASN A 28 4.59 3.70 8.11
CA ASN A 28 5.82 3.35 7.37
C ASN A 28 5.91 1.85 6.97
N ARG A 29 4.79 1.25 6.58
CA ARG A 29 4.75 -0.12 6.03
C ARG A 29 3.98 -0.09 4.70
N SER A 30 4.61 -0.53 3.61
CA SER A 30 3.90 -0.68 2.33
C SER A 30 3.03 -1.95 2.34
N PHE A 31 2.06 -2.03 1.43
CA PHE A 31 1.20 -3.21 1.31
C PHE A 31 1.99 -4.48 1.03
N ASP A 32 2.91 -4.45 0.06
CA ASP A 32 3.74 -5.60 -0.30
C ASP A 32 4.69 -6.01 0.83
N ASN A 33 5.13 -5.06 1.67
CA ASN A 33 5.92 -5.39 2.85
C ASN A 33 5.14 -6.23 3.87
N LEU A 34 3.83 -5.98 4.02
CA LEU A 34 2.97 -6.69 4.97
C LEU A 34 2.37 -7.97 4.39
N TYR A 35 1.98 -7.95 3.11
CA TYR A 35 1.12 -8.96 2.51
C TYR A 35 1.66 -9.55 1.20
N GLY A 36 2.82 -9.11 0.71
CA GLY A 36 3.38 -9.59 -0.56
C GLY A 36 3.74 -11.08 -0.57
N GLY A 37 3.81 -11.74 0.59
CA GLY A 37 4.01 -13.18 0.73
C GLY A 37 2.74 -13.99 1.00
N PHE A 38 1.56 -13.37 1.05
CA PHE A 38 0.32 -14.10 1.31
C PHE A 38 -0.01 -15.07 0.15
N PRO A 39 -0.59 -16.25 0.44
CA PRO A 39 -1.01 -17.18 -0.60
C PRO A 39 -1.98 -16.53 -1.60
N GLY A 40 -1.65 -16.61 -2.89
CA GLY A 40 -2.46 -16.03 -3.97
C GLY A 40 -2.22 -14.53 -4.24
N ALA A 41 -1.36 -13.86 -3.46
CA ALA A 41 -0.98 -12.49 -3.76
C ALA A 41 -0.17 -12.42 -5.06
N ASN A 42 -0.48 -11.43 -5.92
CA ASN A 42 0.47 -10.96 -6.93
C ASN A 42 1.52 -10.07 -6.25
N GLY A 43 2.28 -10.67 -5.33
CA GLY A 43 3.22 -9.98 -4.47
C GLY A 43 4.67 -10.19 -4.91
N LEU A 44 5.52 -10.56 -3.96
CA LEU A 44 6.97 -10.53 -4.16
C LEU A 44 7.53 -11.70 -4.99
N ALA A 45 6.71 -12.72 -5.29
CA ALA A 45 7.16 -13.97 -5.89
C ALA A 45 7.78 -13.81 -7.29
N ASN A 46 7.33 -12.82 -8.07
CA ASN A 46 7.77 -12.60 -9.46
C ASN A 46 8.52 -11.27 -9.65
N VAL A 47 8.99 -10.65 -8.57
CA VAL A 47 9.69 -9.36 -8.64
C VAL A 47 11.03 -9.54 -9.37
N SER A 48 11.24 -8.76 -10.42
CA SER A 48 12.52 -8.75 -11.13
C SER A 48 13.59 -7.97 -10.33
N PRO A 49 14.88 -8.23 -10.57
CA PRO A 49 15.95 -7.46 -9.93
C PRO A 49 15.87 -5.95 -10.16
N ASP A 50 15.37 -5.51 -11.32
CA ASP A 50 15.20 -4.09 -11.62
C ASP A 50 14.00 -3.49 -10.87
N GLN A 51 12.91 -4.25 -10.66
CA GLN A 51 11.77 -3.81 -9.85
C GLN A 51 12.11 -3.74 -8.35
N ALA A 52 13.02 -4.60 -7.88
CA ALA A 52 13.50 -4.58 -6.49
C ALA A 52 14.50 -3.45 -6.22
N ARG A 53 15.05 -2.80 -7.25
CA ARG A 53 16.08 -1.77 -7.08
C ARG A 53 15.51 -0.50 -6.46
N GLN A 54 16.05 -0.12 -5.30
CA GLN A 54 15.72 1.16 -4.68
C GLN A 54 16.40 2.29 -5.44
N LEU A 55 15.62 3.35 -5.71
CA LEU A 55 16.11 4.57 -6.34
C LEU A 55 16.10 5.70 -5.33
N ASP A 56 17.11 6.57 -5.41
CA ASP A 56 17.17 7.83 -4.68
C ASP A 56 16.28 8.89 -5.37
N ARG A 57 16.15 10.07 -4.74
CA ARG A 57 15.33 11.21 -5.19
C ARG A 57 15.74 11.74 -6.55
N ASP A 58 16.98 11.48 -6.98
CA ASP A 58 17.51 11.84 -8.30
C ASP A 58 17.30 10.74 -9.36
N GLY A 59 16.62 9.64 -8.99
CA GLY A 59 16.29 8.51 -9.86
C GLY A 59 17.43 7.51 -10.06
N LYS A 60 18.58 7.69 -9.41
CA LYS A 60 19.70 6.74 -9.49
C LYS A 60 19.57 5.63 -8.45
N PRO A 61 20.25 4.48 -8.63
CA PRO A 61 20.27 3.42 -7.61
C PRO A 61 20.76 3.95 -6.26
N LEU A 62 20.02 3.67 -5.19
CA LEU A 62 20.41 4.03 -3.82
C LEU A 62 21.60 3.17 -3.39
N SER A 63 22.79 3.77 -3.29
CA SER A 63 24.04 3.05 -2.98
C SER A 63 24.21 2.73 -1.50
N GLU A 64 23.72 3.61 -0.63
CA GLU A 64 23.78 3.48 0.83
C GLU A 64 22.59 4.17 1.47
N LEU A 65 22.30 3.80 2.72
CA LEU A 65 21.22 4.44 3.47
C LEU A 65 21.64 5.86 3.89
N PRO A 66 20.71 6.83 3.88
CA PRO A 66 20.98 8.15 4.43
C PRO A 66 21.42 8.07 5.90
N PRO A 67 22.27 9.00 6.36
CA PRO A 67 22.65 9.07 7.77
C PRO A 67 21.42 9.33 8.66
N VAL A 68 21.43 8.76 9.87
CA VAL A 68 20.40 9.02 10.87
C VAL A 68 20.62 10.42 11.44
N TRP A 69 19.77 11.37 11.09
CA TRP A 69 19.74 12.70 11.69
C TRP A 69 18.89 12.63 12.97
N GLY A 70 19.57 12.36 14.09
CA GLY A 70 18.99 12.49 15.43
C GLY A 70 18.84 13.95 15.84
#